data_AF-A0A6N9U5B9-F1
#
_entry.id   AF-A0A6N9U5B9-F1
#
_cell.length_a   1.000
_cell.length_b   1.000
_cell.length_c   1.000
_cell.angle_alpha   90.00
_cell.angle_beta   90.00
_cell.angle_gamma   90.00
#
_symmetry.space_group_name_H-M   'P 1'
#
loop_
_entity.id
_entity.type
_entity.pdbx_description
1 polymer ?
#
loop_
_entity_poly.entity_id
_entity_poly.type
_entity_poly.pdbx_seq_one_letter_code
_entity_poly.pdbx_strand_id
1 'polypeptide(L)' 'MDQKHTSWRPGEIVPDSGIYECDCGAGHHWSTDVRGHRFPPLPSGCTGHTWSLRTQAHPDA' A
#
# COMPACT_ATOMS: atom_id res chain seq x y z
N MET A 1 -6.62 18.10 -0.05
CA MET A 1 -5.34 17.49 0.39
C MET A 1 -5.69 16.45 1.44
N ASP A 2 -6.36 15.42 0.98
CA ASP A 2 -7.07 14.43 1.78
C ASP A 2 -6.03 13.42 2.24
N GLN A 3 -5.32 13.77 3.31
CA GLN A 3 -4.40 12.87 4.02
C GLN A 3 -5.18 11.78 4.75
N LYS A 4 -6.07 11.08 4.04
CA LYS A 4 -6.68 9.87 4.54
C LYS A 4 -5.54 8.88 4.73
N HIS A 5 -5.15 8.65 5.97
CA HIS A 5 -4.43 7.44 6.36
C HIS A 5 -5.30 6.26 5.92
N THR A 6 -5.13 5.84 4.68
CA THR A 6 -5.77 4.68 4.13
C THR A 6 -4.77 3.55 4.27
N SER A 7 -5.03 2.71 5.26
CA SER A 7 -4.31 1.48 5.50
C SER A 7 -5.17 0.35 4.93
N TRP A 8 -4.71 -0.30 3.87
CA TRP A 8 -5.45 -1.36 3.17
C TRP A 8 -4.96 -2.72 3.59
N ARG A 9 -5.86 -3.70 3.61
CA ARG A 9 -5.51 -5.07 3.98
C ARG A 9 -5.02 -5.87 2.77
N PRO A 10 -4.17 -6.89 2.99
CA PRO A 10 -3.89 -7.87 1.96
C PRO A 10 -5.17 -8.48 1.36
N GLY A 11 -5.25 -8.52 0.04
CA GLY A 11 -6.43 -8.97 -0.71
C GLY A 11 -7.43 -7.86 -1.05
N GLU A 12 -7.31 -6.67 -0.47
CA GLU A 12 -8.12 -5.52 -0.84
C GLU A 12 -7.71 -4.95 -2.19
N ILE A 13 -8.63 -4.29 -2.89
CA ILE A 13 -8.36 -3.65 -4.17
C ILE A 13 -7.59 -2.37 -3.95
N VAL A 14 -6.46 -2.25 -4.62
CA VAL A 14 -5.62 -1.06 -4.65
C VAL A 14 -6.41 0.08 -5.32
N PRO A 15 -6.67 1.19 -4.61
CA PRO A 15 -7.41 2.30 -5.19
C PRO A 15 -6.56 3.11 -6.16
N ASP A 16 -5.26 3.25 -5.91
CA ASP A 16 -4.35 4.08 -6.70
C ASP A 16 -2.98 3.41 -6.92
N SER A 17 -2.30 3.76 -8.02
CA SER A 17 -0.96 3.25 -8.28
C SER A 17 0.07 4.02 -7.46
N GLY A 18 0.99 3.33 -6.80
CA GLY A 18 1.92 3.98 -5.90
C GLY A 18 2.84 3.03 -5.16
N ILE A 19 3.66 3.61 -4.31
CA ILE A 19 4.52 2.96 -3.33
C ILE A 19 3.74 2.89 -2.02
N TYR A 20 3.47 1.66 -1.61
CA TYR A 20 2.86 1.31 -0.35
C TYR A 20 3.92 0.79 0.60
N GLU A 21 3.76 1.06 1.88
CA GLU A 21 4.63 0.59 2.94
C GLU A 21 3.83 -0.20 3.96
N CYS A 22 4.39 -1.31 4.43
CA CYS A 22 3.76 -2.07 5.50
C CYS A 22 3.89 -1.32 6.83
N ASP A 23 2.79 -1.29 7.59
CA ASP A 23 2.72 -0.68 8.94
C ASP A 23 3.65 -1.35 9.99
N CYS A 24 4.26 -2.48 9.67
CA CYS A 24 5.20 -3.19 10.56
C CYS A 24 6.44 -2.36 10.99
N GLY A 25 6.74 -1.24 10.31
CA GLY A 25 7.94 -0.44 10.56
C GLY A 25 9.25 -1.10 10.09
N ALA A 26 9.20 -2.27 9.44
CA ALA A 26 10.36 -2.97 8.90
C ALA A 26 10.81 -2.44 7.52
N GLY A 27 10.19 -1.37 7.01
CA GLY A 27 10.54 -0.78 5.70
C GLY A 27 10.17 -1.66 4.51
N HIS A 28 9.13 -2.50 4.64
CA HIS A 28 8.63 -3.25 3.49
C HIS A 28 7.88 -2.32 2.55
N HIS A 29 8.51 -2.01 1.42
CA HIS A 29 7.88 -1.24 0.35
C HIS A 29 7.34 -2.18 -0.71
N TRP A 30 6.10 -1.93 -1.14
CA TRP A 30 5.46 -2.60 -2.25
C TRP A 30 4.95 -1.55 -3.23
N SER A 31 5.48 -1.58 -4.45
CA SER A 31 5.08 -0.67 -5.52
C SER A 31 4.15 -1.37 -6.50
N THR A 32 3.09 -0.70 -6.91
CA THR A 32 2.22 -1.15 -8.02
C THR A 32 1.99 -0.01 -8.99
N ASP A 33 2.17 -0.31 -10.28
CA ASP A 33 1.92 0.60 -11.40
C ASP A 33 0.47 0.55 -11.88
N VAL A 34 -0.26 -0.52 -11.53
CA VAL A 34 -1.64 -0.77 -11.95
C VAL A 34 -2.63 -0.61 -10.80
N ARG A 35 -3.58 0.34 -10.94
CA ARG A 35 -4.76 0.48 -10.07
C ARG A 35 -5.70 -0.70 -10.28
N GLY A 36 -6.36 -1.15 -9.22
CA GLY A 36 -7.31 -2.26 -9.29
C GLY A 36 -6.71 -3.65 -9.06
N HIS A 37 -5.39 -3.77 -8.90
CA HIS A 37 -4.77 -5.01 -8.42
C HIS A 37 -5.06 -5.20 -6.93
N ARG A 38 -4.99 -6.45 -6.45
CA ARG A 38 -5.14 -6.75 -5.03
C ARG A 38 -3.81 -6.65 -4.30
N PHE A 39 -3.83 -6.10 -3.09
CA PHE A 39 -2.63 -6.08 -2.24
C PHE A 39 -2.14 -7.51 -1.97
N PRO A 40 -0.83 -7.78 -2.11
CA PRO A 40 -0.29 -9.09 -1.83
C PRO A 40 -0.39 -9.43 -0.33
N PRO A 41 -0.45 -10.73 0.01
CA PRO A 41 -0.24 -11.18 1.38
C PRO A 41 1.09 -10.69 1.92
N LEU A 42 1.10 -10.28 3.19
CA LEU A 42 2.33 -9.90 3.86
C LEU A 42 3.24 -11.13 4.05
N PRO A 43 4.57 -10.94 4.02
CA PRO A 43 5.50 -12.04 4.19
C PRO A 43 5.32 -12.71 5.57
N SER A 44 5.55 -14.03 5.62
CA SER A 44 5.44 -14.80 6.86
C SER A 44 6.40 -14.24 7.92
N GLY A 45 5.84 -13.82 9.06
CA GLY A 45 6.59 -13.19 10.15
C GLY A 45 6.55 -11.66 10.15
N CYS A 46 5.84 -11.03 9.22
CA CYS A 46 5.56 -9.60 9.30
C CYS A 46 4.53 -9.33 10.42
N THR A 47 4.84 -8.42 11.34
CA THR A 47 3.90 -7.96 12.39
C THR A 47 2.89 -6.94 11.87
N GLY A 48 3.10 -6.44 10.65
CA GLY A 48 2.17 -5.54 10.00
C GLY A 48 0.94 -6.28 9.51
N HIS A 49 -0.17 -5.56 9.37
CA HIS A 49 -1.44 -6.10 8.90
C HIS A 49 -2.01 -5.33 7.71
N THR A 50 -1.41 -4.19 7.39
CA THR A 50 -1.91 -3.26 6.39
C THR A 50 -0.78 -2.62 5.62
N TRP A 51 -1.09 -2.30 4.37
CA TRP A 51 -0.32 -1.48 3.47
C TRP A 51 -0.81 -0.04 3.58
N SER A 52 0.08 0.92 3.78
CA SER A 52 -0.22 2.35 3.85
C SER A 52 0.45 3.05 2.67
N LEU A 53 -0.26 3.97 2.01
CA LEU A 53 0.26 4.66 0.83
C LEU A 53 1.32 5.65 1.29
N ARG A 54 2.55 5.46 0.81
CA ARG A 54 3.67 6.36 1.12
C ARG A 54 3.90 7.37 0.00
N THR A 55 3.79 6.94 -1.24
CA THR A 55 4.01 7.81 -2.40
C THR A 55 3.09 7.40 -3.53
N GLN A 56 2.26 8.31 -4.01
CA GLN A 56 1.41 8.07 -5.17
C GLN A 56 2.25 8.18 -6.45
N ALA A 57 2.11 7.21 -7.37
CA ALA A 57 2.90 7.18 -8.61
C ALA A 57 2.40 8.23 -9.62
N HIS A 58 1.11 8.51 -9.62
CA HIS A 58 0.49 9.54 -10.45
C HIS A 58 -0.18 10.59 -9.57
N PRO A 59 0.50 11.68 -9.19
CA PRO A 59 -0.22 12.88 -8.81
C PRO A 59 -0.97 13.35 -10.07
N ASP A 60 -2.30 13.25 -10.06
CA ASP A 60 -3.15 13.86 -11.07
C ASP A 60 -2.72 15.33 -11.22
N ALA A 61 -2.33 15.71 -12.44
CA ALA A 61 -1.72 17.00 -12.78
C ALA A 61 -2.77 18.08 -13.07
#